data_AF-A0A3D2KNY1-F1
#
_entry.id   AF-A0A3D2KNY1-F1
#
_cell.length_a   1.000
_cell.length_b   1.000
_cell.length_c   1.000
_cell.angle_alpha   90.00
_cell.angle_beta   90.00
_cell.angle_gamma   90.00
#
_symmetry.space_group_name_H-M   'P 1'
#
loop_
_entity.id
_entity.type
_entity.pdbx_description
1 polymer ?
#
loop_
_entity_poly.entity_id
_entity_poly.type
_entity_poly.pdbx_seq_one_letter_code
_entity_poly.pdbx_strand_id
1 'polypeptide(L)'
;MDAQGRKPPFPWMLWIVLTLVGAGLTAGLIIAGGDAAELSPAGWAAAVIGFAPLVGAQLTLGVPSAAVKVKAWLETTRRPLLYTAGGVTALWLVFQVASGEFNPYTTLIVAFGLVAALGTLRQVRRGRRGLTWADVAVWMLLWIPFDLRWVYDLGGDYHWWAIALSVLGVIGWYGMRDLPGFGYRLVPRWQDVAVALAATAALMVVLVPVGLAIDFLSWPPSKPPQLWPALFMFAGVFLTIAVPEELFFRGV
;
A
#
# COMPACT_ATOMS: atom_id res chain seq x y z
N MET A 1 -2.14 -27.55 1.55
CA MET A 1 -1.32 -28.60 0.92
C MET A 1 -2.13 -29.12 -0.24
N ASP A 2 -1.60 -29.08 -1.45
CA ASP A 2 -2.26 -29.76 -2.58
C ASP A 2 -2.17 -31.27 -2.34
N ALA A 3 -2.98 -32.07 -3.04
CA ALA A 3 -3.08 -33.53 -2.86
C ALA A 3 -1.73 -34.31 -2.98
N GLN A 4 -0.65 -33.62 -3.35
CA GLN A 4 0.72 -34.15 -3.47
C GLN A 4 1.70 -33.59 -2.41
N GLY A 5 1.23 -32.90 -1.37
CA GLY A 5 2.08 -32.35 -0.30
C GLY A 5 2.97 -31.17 -0.73
N ARG A 6 2.86 -30.70 -1.97
CA ARG A 6 3.60 -29.53 -2.45
C ARG A 6 3.06 -28.26 -1.80
N LYS A 7 3.98 -27.40 -1.34
CA LYS A 7 3.64 -26.07 -0.83
C LYS A 7 3.13 -25.23 -2.02
N PRO A 8 2.03 -24.47 -1.85
CA PRO A 8 1.47 -23.71 -2.96
C PRO A 8 2.51 -22.70 -3.47
N PRO A 9 2.71 -22.60 -4.79
CA PRO A 9 3.61 -21.60 -5.35
C PRO A 9 3.06 -20.20 -5.06
N PHE A 10 3.98 -19.22 -4.92
CA PHE A 10 3.61 -17.82 -4.85
C PHE A 10 2.77 -17.45 -6.10
N PRO A 11 1.72 -16.62 -5.97
CA PRO A 11 0.79 -16.31 -7.06
C PRO A 11 1.38 -15.33 -8.10
N TRP A 12 2.54 -15.69 -8.69
CA TRP A 12 3.33 -14.82 -9.58
C TRP A 12 2.52 -14.26 -10.75
N MET A 13 1.72 -15.08 -11.40
CA MET A 13 0.94 -14.65 -12.57
C MET A 13 -0.10 -13.58 -12.21
N LEU A 14 -0.77 -13.75 -11.07
CA LEU A 14 -1.73 -12.75 -10.59
C LEU A 14 -1.00 -11.45 -10.20
N TRP A 15 0.13 -11.55 -9.50
CA TRP A 15 0.93 -10.39 -9.13
C TRP A 15 1.45 -9.62 -10.35
N ILE A 16 1.92 -10.31 -11.40
CA ILE A 16 2.34 -9.67 -12.65
C ILE A 16 1.18 -8.93 -13.30
N VAL A 17 0.01 -9.57 -13.43
CA VAL A 17 -1.18 -8.92 -14.01
C VAL A 17 -1.59 -7.69 -13.20
N LEU A 18 -1.63 -7.80 -11.87
CA LEU A 18 -2.00 -6.67 -11.00
C LEU A 18 -0.90 -5.59 -10.93
N THR A 19 0.35 -5.94 -11.21
CA THR A 19 1.44 -4.96 -11.38
C THR A 19 1.23 -4.17 -12.67
N LEU A 20 0.79 -4.79 -13.77
CA LEU A 20 0.44 -4.07 -14.99
C LEU A 20 -0.77 -3.14 -14.77
N VAL A 21 -1.76 -3.57 -14.00
CA VAL A 21 -2.86 -2.70 -13.55
C VAL A 21 -2.31 -1.54 -12.71
N GLY A 22 -1.41 -1.82 -11.76
CA GLY A 22 -0.71 -0.82 -10.96
C GLY A 22 0.07 0.20 -11.79
N ALA A 23 0.69 -0.24 -12.89
CA ALA A 23 1.37 0.65 -13.83
C ALA A 23 0.39 1.61 -14.51
N GLY A 24 -0.76 1.09 -14.97
CA GLY A 24 -1.84 1.91 -15.53
C GLY A 24 -2.41 2.91 -14.52
N LEU A 25 -2.62 2.48 -13.26
CA LEU A 25 -3.08 3.36 -12.18
C LEU A 25 -2.06 4.46 -11.86
N THR A 26 -0.78 4.11 -11.76
CA THR A 26 0.31 5.06 -11.50
C THR A 26 0.38 6.09 -12.61
N ALA A 27 0.35 5.65 -13.88
CA ALA A 27 0.37 6.56 -15.02
C ALA A 27 -0.87 7.46 -15.07
N GLY A 28 -2.05 6.90 -14.81
CA GLY A 28 -3.30 7.66 -14.76
C GLY A 28 -3.31 8.70 -13.64
N LEU A 29 -2.72 8.40 -12.48
CA LEU A 29 -2.53 9.35 -11.38
C LEU A 29 -1.59 10.50 -11.74
N ILE A 30 -0.44 10.20 -12.35
CA ILE A 30 0.51 11.22 -12.81
C ILE A 30 -0.16 12.16 -13.84
N ILE A 31 -0.94 11.60 -14.77
CA ILE A 31 -1.68 12.38 -15.77
C ILE A 31 -2.78 13.22 -15.10
N ALA A 32 -3.54 12.63 -14.17
CA ALA A 32 -4.63 13.31 -13.47
C ALA A 32 -4.13 14.42 -12.53
N GLY A 33 -2.93 14.27 -11.96
CA GLY A 33 -2.28 15.27 -11.12
C GLY A 33 -1.70 16.45 -11.91
N GLY A 34 -1.48 16.29 -13.22
CA GLY A 34 -0.90 17.32 -14.08
C GLY A 34 0.62 17.26 -14.18
N ASP A 35 1.27 16.36 -13.45
CA ASP A 35 2.74 16.25 -13.37
C ASP A 35 3.36 15.56 -14.59
N ALA A 36 2.53 15.02 -15.48
CA ALA A 36 2.95 14.25 -16.66
C ALA A 36 3.95 14.99 -17.58
N ALA A 37 3.79 16.31 -17.72
CA ALA A 37 4.61 17.14 -18.59
C ALA A 37 5.98 17.48 -17.99
N GLU A 38 6.13 17.35 -16.67
CA GLU A 38 7.36 17.70 -15.94
C GLU A 38 8.34 16.53 -15.86
N LEU A 39 7.84 15.31 -16.06
CA LEU A 39 8.62 14.09 -15.93
C LEU A 39 9.40 13.76 -17.21
N SER A 40 10.70 13.55 -17.05
CA SER A 40 11.54 12.95 -18.09
C SER A 40 11.13 11.50 -18.37
N PRO A 41 11.50 10.90 -19.52
CA PRO A 41 11.25 9.48 -19.79
C PRO A 41 11.83 8.54 -18.70
N ALA A 42 12.97 8.91 -18.12
CA ALA A 42 13.57 8.18 -17.01
C ALA A 42 12.75 8.33 -15.72
N GLY A 43 12.24 9.53 -15.43
CA GLY A 43 11.33 9.78 -14.30
C GLY A 43 10.03 8.98 -14.41
N TRP A 44 9.45 8.93 -15.61
CA TRP A 44 8.30 8.09 -15.93
C TRP A 44 8.56 6.60 -15.66
N ALA A 45 9.67 6.08 -16.20
CA ALA A 45 10.05 4.69 -15.99
C ALA A 45 10.27 4.39 -14.51
N ALA A 46 10.93 5.27 -13.77
CA ALA A 46 11.20 5.08 -12.36
C ALA A 46 9.94 5.15 -11.48
N ALA A 47 9.02 6.07 -11.75
CA ALA A 47 7.73 6.13 -11.07
C ALA A 47 6.95 4.84 -11.31
N VAL A 48 6.83 4.38 -12.55
CA VAL A 48 6.11 3.15 -12.87
C VAL A 48 6.79 1.92 -12.26
N ILE A 49 8.10 1.76 -12.42
CA ILE A 49 8.84 0.61 -11.88
C ILE A 49 8.85 0.63 -10.35
N GLY A 50 8.92 1.79 -9.72
CA GLY A 50 8.92 1.93 -8.26
C GLY A 50 7.56 1.68 -7.62
N PHE A 51 6.47 2.17 -8.21
CA PHE A 51 5.12 2.09 -7.64
C PHE A 51 4.35 0.85 -8.08
N ALA A 52 4.37 0.52 -9.38
CA ALA A 52 3.49 -0.50 -9.93
C ALA A 52 3.63 -1.88 -9.25
N PRO A 53 4.85 -2.36 -8.91
CA PRO A 53 5.01 -3.63 -8.22
C PRO A 53 4.45 -3.61 -6.78
N LEU A 54 4.50 -2.46 -6.11
CA LEU A 54 3.91 -2.27 -4.79
C LEU A 54 2.38 -2.23 -4.85
N VAL A 55 1.81 -1.48 -5.80
CA VAL A 55 0.35 -1.47 -6.03
C VAL A 55 -0.11 -2.89 -6.40
N GLY A 56 0.61 -3.57 -7.30
CA GLY A 56 0.35 -4.96 -7.65
C GLY A 56 0.40 -5.90 -6.45
N ALA A 57 1.37 -5.71 -5.55
CA ALA A 57 1.46 -6.47 -4.30
C ALA A 57 0.28 -6.20 -3.36
N GLN A 58 -0.09 -4.94 -3.16
CA GLN A 58 -1.23 -4.51 -2.34
C GLN A 58 -2.53 -5.14 -2.85
N LEU A 59 -2.80 -5.03 -4.15
CA LEU A 59 -3.97 -5.63 -4.80
C LEU A 59 -3.94 -7.16 -4.70
N THR A 60 -2.78 -7.79 -4.92
CA THR A 60 -2.63 -9.26 -4.80
C THR A 60 -2.94 -9.74 -3.39
N LEU A 61 -2.42 -9.05 -2.37
CA LEU A 61 -2.68 -9.36 -0.98
C LEU A 61 -4.15 -9.12 -0.60
N GLY A 62 -4.83 -8.21 -1.28
CA GLY A 62 -6.26 -7.96 -1.10
C GLY A 62 -7.18 -9.06 -1.67
N VAL A 63 -6.64 -9.98 -2.49
CA VAL A 63 -7.37 -11.16 -3.00
C VAL A 63 -7.22 -12.32 -2.01
N PRO A 64 -8.30 -12.80 -1.35
CA PRO A 64 -8.18 -13.77 -0.26
C PRO A 64 -7.45 -15.07 -0.63
N SER A 65 -7.70 -15.61 -1.83
CA SER A 65 -7.05 -16.85 -2.30
C SER A 65 -5.56 -16.67 -2.56
N ALA A 66 -5.14 -15.47 -2.96
CA ALA A 66 -3.74 -15.13 -3.17
C ALA A 66 -3.03 -14.83 -1.85
N ALA A 67 -3.68 -14.11 -0.93
CA ALA A 67 -3.18 -13.83 0.41
C ALA A 67 -2.80 -15.11 1.16
N VAL A 68 -3.63 -16.17 1.09
CA VAL A 68 -3.33 -17.48 1.69
C VAL A 68 -2.07 -18.12 1.06
N LYS A 69 -1.90 -18.03 -0.26
CA LYS A 69 -0.70 -18.55 -0.95
C LYS A 69 0.56 -17.76 -0.57
N VAL A 70 0.46 -16.42 -0.50
CA VAL A 70 1.56 -15.56 -0.07
C VAL A 70 1.94 -15.87 1.38
N LYS A 71 0.96 -15.99 2.28
CA LYS A 71 1.17 -16.41 3.66
C LYS A 71 1.94 -17.73 3.70
N ALA A 72 1.43 -18.78 3.05
CA ALA A 72 2.10 -20.08 2.99
C ALA A 72 3.53 -20.01 2.43
N TRP A 73 3.79 -19.15 1.44
CA TRP A 73 5.13 -18.89 0.92
C TRP A 73 6.06 -18.27 1.96
N LEU A 74 5.59 -17.28 2.73
CA LEU A 74 6.35 -16.63 3.81
C LEU A 74 6.77 -17.61 4.92
N GLU A 75 6.01 -18.67 5.14
CA GLU A 75 6.28 -19.70 6.16
C GLU A 75 7.37 -20.69 5.76
N THR A 76 7.73 -20.77 4.48
CA THR A 76 8.53 -21.88 3.97
C THR A 76 9.97 -21.93 4.46
N THR A 77 10.66 -20.78 4.54
CA THR A 77 12.07 -20.63 4.95
C THR A 77 12.33 -19.19 5.43
N ARG A 78 13.55 -18.83 5.86
CA ARG A 78 13.94 -17.43 6.17
C ARG A 78 14.06 -16.52 4.93
N ARG A 79 14.25 -17.10 3.74
CA ARG A 79 14.52 -16.36 2.50
C ARG A 79 13.41 -15.37 2.08
N PRO A 80 12.10 -15.68 2.20
CA PRO A 80 11.02 -14.74 1.92
C PRO A 80 11.15 -13.40 2.64
N LEU A 81 11.67 -13.36 3.88
CA LEU A 81 11.89 -12.10 4.59
C LEU A 81 12.92 -11.24 3.85
N LEU A 82 14.04 -11.83 3.46
CA LEU A 82 15.10 -11.12 2.73
C LEU A 82 14.64 -10.71 1.33
N TYR A 83 13.83 -11.53 0.67
CA TYR A 83 13.25 -11.17 -0.63
C TYR A 83 12.23 -10.03 -0.52
N THR A 84 11.40 -10.01 0.52
CA THR A 84 10.47 -8.89 0.75
C THR A 84 11.23 -7.61 1.09
N ALA A 85 12.11 -7.64 2.09
CA ALA A 85 12.87 -6.45 2.49
C ALA A 85 13.78 -5.94 1.37
N GLY A 86 14.52 -6.85 0.72
CA GLY A 86 15.39 -6.52 -0.41
C GLY A 86 14.62 -6.04 -1.64
N GLY A 87 13.46 -6.65 -1.93
CA GLY A 87 12.59 -6.23 -3.04
C GLY A 87 12.06 -4.81 -2.85
N VAL A 88 11.48 -4.51 -1.67
CA VAL A 88 10.99 -3.15 -1.36
C VAL A 88 12.13 -2.13 -1.38
N THR A 89 13.29 -2.48 -0.81
CA THR A 89 14.50 -1.62 -0.85
C THR A 89 14.97 -1.38 -2.28
N ALA A 90 14.95 -2.40 -3.14
CA ALA A 90 15.34 -2.27 -4.54
C ALA A 90 14.38 -1.36 -5.33
N LEU A 91 13.07 -1.46 -5.09
CA LEU A 91 12.07 -0.58 -5.70
C LEU A 91 12.26 0.88 -5.26
N TRP A 92 12.57 1.09 -3.98
CA TRP A 92 12.90 2.41 -3.45
C TRP A 92 14.20 2.96 -4.04
N LEU A 93 15.22 2.12 -4.22
CA LEU A 93 16.46 2.50 -4.89
C LEU A 93 16.26 2.95 -6.34
N VAL A 94 15.38 2.28 -7.09
CA VAL A 94 15.04 2.71 -8.46
C VAL A 94 14.50 4.13 -8.45
N PHE A 95 13.63 4.46 -7.50
CA PHE A 95 13.10 5.80 -7.33
C PHE A 95 14.21 6.82 -7.00
N GLN A 96 15.01 6.54 -5.96
CA GLN A 96 16.08 7.43 -5.48
C GLN A 96 17.17 7.70 -6.53
N VAL A 97 17.55 6.67 -7.29
CA VAL A 97 18.56 6.83 -8.36
C VAL A 97 18.01 7.66 -9.50
N ALA A 98 16.74 7.46 -9.87
CA ALA A 98 16.13 8.18 -10.97
C ALA A 98 15.77 9.64 -10.63
N SER A 99 15.46 9.94 -9.37
CA SER A 99 15.29 11.32 -8.89
C SER A 99 16.63 12.06 -8.73
N GLY A 100 17.76 11.34 -8.76
CA GLY A 100 19.09 11.91 -8.48
C GLY A 100 19.34 12.17 -7.00
N GLU A 101 18.47 11.68 -6.12
CA GLU A 101 18.52 11.90 -4.67
C GLU A 101 19.10 10.69 -3.92
N PHE A 102 19.86 9.85 -4.62
CA PHE A 102 20.42 8.64 -4.02
C PHE A 102 21.31 8.96 -2.83
N ASN A 103 20.92 8.42 -1.67
CA ASN A 103 21.69 8.48 -0.45
C ASN A 103 21.91 7.05 0.11
N PRO A 104 23.17 6.59 0.18
CA PRO A 104 23.48 5.23 0.66
C PRO A 104 23.15 5.04 2.14
N TYR A 105 23.21 6.09 2.96
CA TYR A 105 22.90 6.00 4.38
C TYR A 105 21.41 5.76 4.61
N THR A 106 20.54 6.51 3.92
CA THR A 106 19.10 6.30 4.04
C THR A 106 18.71 4.94 3.47
N THR A 107 19.37 4.48 2.40
CA THR A 107 19.21 3.11 1.89
C THR A 107 19.50 2.05 2.94
N LEU A 108 20.62 2.17 3.64
CA LEU A 108 20.98 1.21 4.68
C LEU A 108 19.98 1.27 5.85
N ILE A 109 19.56 2.46 6.27
CA ILE A 109 18.55 2.63 7.32
C ILE A 109 17.25 1.92 6.92
N VAL A 110 16.75 2.14 5.71
CA VAL A 110 15.53 1.49 5.20
C VAL A 110 15.72 -0.03 5.13
N ALA A 111 16.79 -0.51 4.50
CA ALA A 111 17.04 -1.95 4.35
C ALA A 111 17.11 -2.67 5.70
N PHE A 112 17.90 -2.15 6.65
CA PHE A 112 18.03 -2.73 7.98
C PHE A 112 16.77 -2.57 8.82
N GLY A 113 16.09 -1.42 8.73
CA GLY A 113 14.82 -1.16 9.41
C GLY A 113 13.75 -2.16 8.98
N LEU A 114 13.63 -2.44 7.68
CA LEU A 114 12.69 -3.43 7.15
C LEU A 114 13.04 -4.86 7.59
N VAL A 115 14.32 -5.25 7.54
CA VAL A 115 14.76 -6.56 8.02
C VAL A 115 14.48 -6.72 9.51
N ALA A 116 14.74 -5.68 10.32
CA ALA A 116 14.48 -5.68 11.75
C ALA A 116 12.97 -5.74 12.08
N ALA A 117 12.15 -4.95 11.39
CA ALA A 117 10.70 -4.93 11.56
C ALA A 117 10.08 -6.30 11.22
N LEU A 118 10.33 -6.80 10.02
CA LEU A 118 9.80 -8.09 9.56
C LEU A 118 10.41 -9.25 10.34
N GLY A 119 11.68 -9.17 10.72
CA GLY A 119 12.37 -10.16 11.54
C GLY A 119 11.76 -10.28 12.92
N THR A 120 11.47 -9.14 13.56
CA THR A 120 10.77 -9.07 14.84
C THR A 120 9.39 -9.70 14.74
N LEU A 121 8.55 -9.27 13.80
CA LEU A 121 7.19 -9.83 13.62
C LEU A 121 7.19 -11.34 13.36
N ARG A 122 8.20 -11.83 12.65
CA ARG A 122 8.37 -13.27 12.37
C ARG A 122 8.78 -14.08 13.60
N GLN A 123 9.58 -13.50 14.50
CA GLN A 123 10.05 -14.18 15.71
C GLN A 123 9.00 -14.23 16.81
N VAL A 124 8.05 -13.29 16.83
CA VAL A 124 6.93 -13.33 17.77
C VAL A 124 6.15 -14.64 17.58
N ARG A 125 5.79 -15.27 18.70
CA ARG A 125 5.05 -16.55 18.70
C ARG A 125 3.72 -16.37 17.96
N ARG A 126 3.61 -17.05 16.82
CA ARG A 126 2.38 -17.12 16.00
C ARG A 126 1.21 -17.66 16.80
N GLY A 127 0.01 -17.17 16.47
CA GLY A 127 -1.23 -17.64 17.11
C GLY A 127 -1.41 -17.22 18.57
N ARG A 128 -0.45 -16.50 19.18
CA ARG A 128 -0.71 -15.82 20.46
C ARG A 128 -1.79 -14.76 20.23
N ARG A 129 -2.85 -14.85 21.04
CA ARG A 129 -3.90 -13.84 21.11
C ARG A 129 -3.34 -12.55 21.70
N GLY A 130 -3.67 -11.43 21.07
CA GLY A 130 -3.32 -10.09 21.53
C GLY A 130 -2.04 -9.52 20.92
N LEU A 131 -1.95 -8.20 21.05
CA LEU A 131 -0.82 -7.38 20.65
C LEU A 131 0.32 -7.53 21.66
N THR A 132 1.55 -7.70 21.19
CA THR A 132 2.76 -7.73 22.02
C THR A 132 3.49 -6.39 21.96
N TRP A 133 4.35 -6.10 22.92
CA TRP A 133 5.22 -4.92 22.87
C TRP A 133 6.13 -4.89 21.64
N ALA A 134 6.51 -6.06 21.12
CA ALA A 134 7.24 -6.16 19.85
C ALA A 134 6.37 -5.72 18.66
N ASP A 135 5.08 -6.07 18.66
CA ASP A 135 4.12 -5.62 17.65
C ASP A 135 3.95 -4.09 17.71
N VAL A 136 3.84 -3.52 18.92
CA VAL A 136 3.77 -2.05 19.14
C VAL A 136 5.05 -1.37 18.66
N ALA A 137 6.23 -1.89 19.00
CA ALA A 137 7.50 -1.30 18.61
C ALA A 137 7.69 -1.29 17.09
N VAL A 138 7.33 -2.38 16.42
CA VAL A 138 7.37 -2.45 14.94
C VAL A 138 6.35 -1.49 14.33
N TRP A 139 5.14 -1.42 14.89
CA TRP A 139 4.13 -0.45 14.46
C TRP A 139 4.64 0.98 14.57
N MET A 140 5.19 1.38 15.72
CA MET A 140 5.78 2.72 15.93
C MET A 140 6.94 2.99 14.97
N LEU A 141 7.82 2.02 14.76
CA LEU A 141 8.97 2.15 13.86
C LEU A 141 8.55 2.39 12.41
N LEU A 142 7.47 1.76 11.96
CA LEU A 142 6.95 1.90 10.60
C LEU A 142 6.05 3.13 10.44
N TRP A 143 5.26 3.46 11.46
CA TRP A 143 4.24 4.49 11.38
C TRP A 143 4.78 5.90 11.70
N ILE A 144 5.59 6.07 12.74
CA ILE A 144 6.06 7.41 13.17
C ILE A 144 6.81 8.14 12.05
N PRO A 145 7.77 7.52 11.33
CA PRO A 145 8.47 8.21 10.25
C PRO A 145 7.54 8.62 9.11
N PHE A 146 6.47 7.87 8.90
CA PHE A 146 5.46 8.15 7.89
C PHE A 146 4.54 9.29 8.30
N ASP A 147 3.96 9.22 9.49
CA ASP A 147 3.00 10.21 10.02
C ASP A 147 3.66 11.57 10.24
N LEU A 148 4.87 11.59 10.80
CA LEU A 148 5.67 12.81 10.99
C LEU A 148 6.35 13.29 9.72
N ARG A 149 6.12 12.61 8.58
CA ARG A 149 6.66 12.96 7.27
C ARG A 149 8.20 12.99 7.20
N TRP A 150 8.87 12.26 8.10
CA TRP A 150 10.32 12.02 8.03
C TRP A 150 10.72 11.27 6.75
N VAL A 151 9.75 10.68 6.06
CA VAL A 151 9.92 10.12 4.71
C VAL A 151 10.51 11.12 3.71
N TYR A 152 10.27 12.43 3.86
CA TYR A 152 10.92 13.43 3.02
C TYR A 152 12.41 13.57 3.34
N ASP A 153 12.79 13.49 4.62
CA ASP A 153 14.19 13.55 5.06
C ASP A 153 14.95 12.26 4.72
N LEU A 154 14.25 11.12 4.69
CA LEU A 154 14.79 9.84 4.24
C LEU A 154 14.97 9.77 2.71
N GLY A 155 14.34 10.70 1.98
CA GLY A 155 14.20 10.66 0.54
C GLY A 155 13.04 9.78 0.08
N GLY A 156 12.47 10.13 -1.06
CA GLY A 156 11.32 9.43 -1.63
C GLY A 156 10.03 10.26 -1.64
N ASP A 157 9.01 9.68 -2.25
CA ASP A 157 7.67 10.25 -2.32
C ASP A 157 6.74 9.70 -1.21
N TYR A 158 5.86 10.56 -0.68
CA TYR A 158 4.91 10.19 0.37
C TYR A 158 3.97 9.06 -0.05
N HIS A 159 3.44 9.11 -1.27
CA HIS A 159 2.52 8.09 -1.80
C HIS A 159 3.23 6.75 -1.96
N TRP A 160 4.51 6.78 -2.36
CA TRP A 160 5.33 5.57 -2.43
C TRP A 160 5.43 4.89 -1.06
N TRP A 161 5.77 5.68 -0.04
CA TRP A 161 5.88 5.20 1.33
C TRP A 161 4.56 4.69 1.88
N ALA A 162 3.44 5.37 1.61
CA ALA A 162 2.12 4.94 2.04
C ALA A 162 1.75 3.53 1.51
N ILE A 163 1.99 3.29 0.22
CA ILE A 163 1.73 2.00 -0.42
C ILE A 163 2.70 0.94 0.11
N ALA A 164 4.00 1.27 0.19
CA ALA A 164 5.02 0.36 0.70
C ALA A 164 4.71 -0.11 2.12
N LEU A 165 4.37 0.82 3.03
CA LEU A 165 4.02 0.52 4.41
C LEU A 165 2.73 -0.28 4.53
N SER A 166 1.74 -0.03 3.67
CA SER A 166 0.54 -0.86 3.60
C SER A 166 0.87 -2.31 3.23
N VAL A 167 1.68 -2.50 2.17
CA VAL A 167 2.13 -3.83 1.74
C VAL A 167 2.94 -4.53 2.83
N LEU A 168 3.89 -3.82 3.44
CA LEU A 168 4.72 -4.33 4.52
C LEU A 168 3.91 -4.67 5.76
N GLY A 169 2.92 -3.85 6.10
CA GLY A 169 2.02 -4.09 7.22
C GLY A 169 1.20 -5.36 7.02
N VAL A 170 0.60 -5.53 5.83
CA VAL A 170 -0.13 -6.77 5.52
C VAL A 170 0.82 -7.97 5.54
N ILE A 171 1.98 -7.91 4.89
CA ILE A 171 2.95 -9.02 4.91
C ILE A 171 3.42 -9.33 6.34
N GLY A 172 3.68 -8.32 7.16
CA GLY A 172 4.13 -8.43 8.54
C GLY A 172 3.05 -9.01 9.45
N TRP A 173 1.91 -8.33 9.60
CA TRP A 173 0.87 -8.68 10.56
C TRP A 173 0.04 -9.90 10.12
N TYR A 174 -0.40 -9.95 8.87
CA TYR A 174 -1.15 -11.11 8.35
C TYR A 174 -0.22 -12.30 8.02
N GLY A 175 0.87 -12.04 7.32
CA GLY A 175 1.73 -13.10 6.79
C GLY A 175 2.73 -13.70 7.80
N MET A 176 3.48 -12.86 8.50
CA MET A 176 4.58 -13.31 9.37
C MET A 176 4.14 -13.56 10.82
N ARG A 177 3.42 -12.60 11.39
CA ARG A 177 2.95 -12.58 12.78
C ARG A 177 1.68 -13.38 13.02
N ASP A 178 0.84 -13.52 11.99
CA ASP A 178 -0.47 -14.17 12.02
C ASP A 178 -1.35 -13.63 13.16
N LEU A 179 -1.59 -12.32 13.15
CA LEU A 179 -2.34 -11.65 14.19
C LEU A 179 -3.82 -12.10 14.16
N PRO A 180 -4.36 -12.68 15.25
CA PRO A 180 -5.75 -13.15 15.26
C PRO A 180 -6.73 -11.99 15.06
N GLY A 181 -7.64 -12.13 14.10
CA GLY A 181 -8.66 -11.13 13.80
C GLY A 181 -8.29 -10.15 12.69
N PHE A 182 -7.03 -10.12 12.25
CA PHE A 182 -6.59 -9.26 11.16
C PHE A 182 -7.16 -9.75 9.81
N GLY A 183 -7.99 -8.93 9.18
CA GLY A 183 -8.69 -9.20 7.94
C GLY A 183 -8.37 -8.15 6.87
N TYR A 184 -7.55 -8.54 5.89
CA TYR A 184 -7.29 -7.69 4.73
C TYR A 184 -7.99 -8.22 3.47
N ARG A 185 -8.96 -7.45 2.95
CA ARG A 185 -9.69 -7.74 1.71
C ARG A 185 -9.91 -6.47 0.90
N LEU A 186 -9.29 -6.39 -0.27
CA LEU A 186 -9.52 -5.28 -1.21
C LEU A 186 -10.49 -5.63 -2.34
N VAL A 187 -10.89 -6.91 -2.48
CA VAL A 187 -11.94 -7.28 -3.44
C VAL A 187 -13.29 -7.03 -2.78
N PRO A 188 -14.01 -5.95 -3.14
CA PRO A 188 -15.28 -5.64 -2.52
C PRO A 188 -16.34 -6.65 -2.95
N ARG A 189 -17.24 -6.98 -2.03
CA ARG A 189 -18.50 -7.64 -2.38
C ARG A 189 -19.50 -6.57 -2.82
N TRP A 190 -20.48 -6.95 -3.62
CA TRP A 190 -21.56 -6.02 -4.00
C TRP A 190 -22.27 -5.40 -2.80
N GLN A 191 -22.39 -6.16 -1.70
CA GLN A 191 -22.93 -5.66 -0.44
C GLN A 191 -22.05 -4.54 0.15
N ASP A 192 -20.73 -4.69 0.12
CA ASP A 192 -19.79 -3.67 0.60
C ASP A 192 -19.93 -2.39 -0.22
N VAL A 193 -20.04 -2.53 -1.56
CA VAL A 193 -20.24 -1.38 -2.47
C VAL A 193 -21.58 -0.70 -2.20
N ALA A 194 -22.67 -1.46 -2.03
CA ALA A 194 -23.99 -0.90 -1.76
C ALA A 194 -24.01 -0.12 -0.44
N VAL A 195 -23.40 -0.66 0.61
CA VAL A 195 -23.26 0.03 1.91
C VAL A 195 -22.42 1.29 1.77
N ALA A 196 -21.27 1.23 1.07
CA ALA A 196 -20.42 2.39 0.84
C ALA A 196 -21.15 3.49 0.06
N LEU A 197 -21.89 3.15 -0.99
CA LEU A 197 -22.68 4.11 -1.77
C LEU A 197 -23.82 4.71 -0.94
N ALA A 198 -24.52 3.89 -0.15
CA ALA A 198 -25.59 4.37 0.72
C ALA A 198 -25.05 5.33 1.81
N ALA A 199 -23.94 4.98 2.45
CA ALA A 199 -23.27 5.83 3.43
C ALA A 199 -22.77 7.13 2.79
N THR A 200 -22.19 7.05 1.59
CA THR A 200 -21.74 8.23 0.82
C THR A 200 -22.92 9.14 0.50
N ALA A 201 -24.05 8.59 0.03
CA ALA A 201 -25.26 9.35 -0.22
C ALA A 201 -25.79 10.04 1.04
N ALA A 202 -25.86 9.32 2.16
CA ALA A 202 -26.27 9.89 3.44
C ALA A 202 -25.34 11.03 3.90
N LEU A 203 -24.03 10.86 3.75
CA LEU A 203 -23.05 11.92 4.06
C LEU A 203 -23.21 13.12 3.13
N MET A 204 -23.39 12.91 1.82
CA MET A 204 -23.59 14.01 0.86
C MET A 204 -24.81 14.86 1.21
N VAL A 205 -25.92 14.23 1.65
CA VAL A 205 -27.14 14.95 2.05
C VAL A 205 -26.88 15.93 3.22
N VAL A 206 -25.89 15.67 4.06
CA VAL A 206 -25.55 16.56 5.19
C VAL A 206 -24.41 17.51 4.81
N LEU A 207 -23.32 16.98 4.25
CA LEU A 207 -22.08 17.73 4.02
C LEU A 207 -22.21 18.72 2.87
N VAL A 208 -22.96 18.38 1.80
CA VAL A 208 -23.11 19.29 0.65
C VAL A 208 -23.89 20.55 1.05
N PRO A 209 -25.08 20.46 1.69
CA PRO A 209 -25.80 21.66 2.12
C PRO A 209 -25.01 22.51 3.11
N VAL A 210 -24.35 21.89 4.09
CA VAL A 210 -23.53 22.62 5.07
C VAL A 210 -22.35 23.29 4.37
N GLY A 211 -21.64 22.59 3.50
CA GLY A 211 -20.50 23.12 2.76
C GLY A 211 -20.86 24.29 1.86
N LEU A 212 -22.03 24.24 1.21
CA LEU A 212 -22.57 25.36 0.43
C LEU A 212 -23.00 26.53 1.33
N ALA A 213 -23.58 26.25 2.51
CA ALA A 213 -24.08 27.28 3.43
C ALA A 213 -22.96 28.11 4.09
N ILE A 214 -21.75 27.53 4.22
CA ILE A 214 -20.56 28.21 4.77
C ILE A 214 -19.59 28.69 3.70
N ASP A 215 -19.98 28.66 2.43
CA ASP A 215 -19.14 28.98 1.26
C ASP A 215 -17.84 28.17 1.16
N PHE A 216 -17.78 26.99 1.78
CA PHE A 216 -16.66 26.05 1.65
C PHE A 216 -16.71 25.30 0.31
N LEU A 217 -17.92 24.90 -0.11
CA LEU A 217 -18.16 24.35 -1.44
C LEU A 217 -18.71 25.45 -2.33
N SER A 218 -18.16 25.57 -3.54
CA SER A 218 -18.75 26.35 -4.62
C SER A 218 -19.21 25.39 -5.71
N TRP A 219 -20.33 25.69 -6.36
CA TRP A 219 -20.78 24.94 -7.53
C TRP A 219 -20.16 25.57 -8.78
N PRO A 220 -19.20 24.93 -9.48
CA PRO A 220 -18.64 25.46 -10.71
C PRO A 220 -19.54 25.04 -11.89
N PRO A 221 -20.38 25.92 -12.46
CA PRO A 221 -21.33 25.54 -13.48
C PRO A 221 -20.72 25.41 -14.89
N SER A 222 -19.44 25.78 -15.06
CA SER A 222 -18.85 26.04 -16.38
C SER A 222 -18.04 24.89 -16.99
N LYS A 223 -17.77 23.80 -16.25
CA LYS A 223 -17.05 22.64 -16.80
C LYS A 223 -17.74 21.33 -16.39
N PRO A 224 -18.03 20.42 -17.34
CA PRO A 224 -18.51 19.11 -16.98
C PRO A 224 -17.46 18.40 -16.10
N PRO A 225 -17.88 17.64 -15.08
CA PRO A 225 -16.95 16.92 -14.23
C PRO A 225 -16.14 15.93 -15.06
N GLN A 226 -14.82 16.03 -14.98
CA GLN A 226 -13.92 15.09 -15.64
C GLN A 226 -13.89 13.80 -14.83
N LEU A 227 -14.62 12.79 -15.30
CA LEU A 227 -14.79 11.52 -14.59
C LEU A 227 -13.45 10.79 -14.39
N TRP A 228 -12.57 10.80 -15.39
CA TRP A 228 -11.31 10.05 -15.34
C TRP A 228 -10.34 10.56 -14.26
N PRO A 229 -9.99 11.87 -14.21
CA PRO A 229 -9.20 12.41 -13.13
C PRO A 229 -9.82 12.16 -11.75
N ALA A 230 -11.14 12.30 -11.63
CA ALA A 230 -11.84 12.02 -10.37
C ALA A 230 -11.68 10.57 -9.92
N LEU A 231 -11.81 9.61 -10.84
CA LEU A 231 -11.61 8.18 -10.55
C LEU A 231 -10.16 7.86 -10.18
N PHE A 232 -9.18 8.44 -10.89
CA PHE A 232 -7.77 8.25 -10.55
C PHE A 232 -7.45 8.87 -9.20
N MET A 233 -7.88 10.11 -8.92
CA MET A 233 -7.71 10.74 -7.61
C MET A 233 -8.35 9.91 -6.50
N PHE A 234 -9.57 9.40 -6.71
CA PHE A 234 -10.21 8.48 -5.76
C PHE A 234 -9.35 7.24 -5.51
N ALA A 235 -8.87 6.59 -6.57
CA ALA A 235 -8.02 5.40 -6.45
C ALA A 235 -6.70 5.72 -5.72
N GLY A 236 -6.10 6.89 -6.00
CA GLY A 236 -4.90 7.39 -5.33
C GLY A 236 -5.15 7.54 -3.83
N VAL A 237 -6.11 8.39 -3.44
CA VAL A 237 -6.48 8.63 -2.04
C VAL A 237 -6.85 7.33 -1.33
N PHE A 238 -7.59 6.43 -1.99
CA PHE A 238 -7.93 5.14 -1.42
C PHE A 238 -6.67 4.32 -1.09
N LEU A 239 -5.73 4.19 -2.04
CA LEU A 239 -4.55 3.35 -1.86
C LEU A 239 -3.47 3.97 -0.95
N THR A 240 -3.37 5.30 -0.92
CA THR A 240 -2.27 6.02 -0.24
C THR A 240 -2.69 6.68 1.08
N ILE A 241 -3.99 6.77 1.36
CA ILE A 241 -4.50 7.36 2.61
C ILE A 241 -5.42 6.35 3.29
N ALA A 242 -6.54 6.00 2.65
CA ALA A 242 -7.57 5.19 3.31
C ALA A 242 -7.07 3.80 3.71
N VAL A 243 -6.35 3.10 2.83
CA VAL A 243 -5.82 1.77 3.14
C VAL A 243 -4.77 1.80 4.26
N PRO A 244 -3.72 2.65 4.21
CA PRO A 244 -2.80 2.77 5.34
C PRO A 244 -3.52 3.14 6.64
N GLU A 245 -4.41 4.12 6.64
CA GLU A 245 -5.12 4.54 7.85
C GLU A 245 -5.94 3.41 8.46
N GLU A 246 -6.71 2.69 7.65
CA GLU A 246 -7.46 1.51 8.09
C GLU A 246 -6.52 0.44 8.67
N LEU A 247 -5.39 0.18 8.02
CA LEU A 247 -4.41 -0.81 8.45
C LEU A 247 -3.75 -0.47 9.80
N PHE A 248 -3.31 0.78 9.96
CA PHE A 248 -2.52 1.20 11.12
C PHE A 248 -3.38 1.62 12.31
N PHE A 249 -4.57 2.19 12.10
CA PHE A 249 -5.41 2.70 13.20
C PHE A 249 -6.61 1.83 13.55
N ARG A 250 -7.16 1.11 12.57
CA ARG A 250 -8.37 0.31 12.78
C ARG A 250 -8.10 -1.18 12.84
N GLY A 251 -6.88 -1.59 12.46
CA GLY A 251 -6.38 -2.96 12.66
C GLY A 251 -7.24 -4.01 11.96
N VAL A 252 -7.80 -3.63 10.80
CA VAL A 252 -8.81 -4.37 10.01
C VAL A 252 -8.57 -5.87 9.97
#